data_AF-A0A565C687-F1
#
_entry.id   AF-A0A565C687-F1
#
_cell.length_a   1.000
_cell.length_b   1.000
_cell.length_c   1.000
_cell.angle_alpha   90.00
_cell.angle_beta   90.00
_cell.angle_gamma   90.00
#
_symmetry.space_group_name_H-M   'P 1'
#
loop_
_entity.id
_entity.type
_entity.pdbx_description
1 polymer ?
#
loop_
_entity_poly.entity_id
_entity_poly.type
_entity_poly.pdbx_seq_one_letter_code
_entity_poly.pdbx_strand_id
1 'polypeptide(L)'
;MRQKCIISYLSSGNPCLDFFFHVVPDTPKESLEQRLHAAWNHDALTTLKLICNLRGVRGTGKSDKEGFYTAALWLHGYHPNNLACNLESLSNFGYFKDFPELLYRILQGSESRRIQFQRKRGLSRGRGRARDTSRFSSRIFGIGGRGGRFTRQAAIRALRAPTREQRIANTEKINQAEKAKASLYRKIEKISLGKKSFTRYSQD
;
A
#
# COMPACT_ATOMS: atom_id res chain seq x y z
N MET A 1 42.39 16.72 -19.65
CA MET A 1 40.99 16.34 -19.32
C MET A 1 40.89 14.83 -19.32
N ARG A 2 40.78 14.19 -18.15
CA ARG A 2 40.57 12.74 -18.07
C ARG A 2 39.08 12.46 -18.31
N GLN A 3 38.75 11.91 -19.48
CA GLN A 3 37.44 11.30 -19.70
C GLN A 3 37.27 10.18 -18.68
N LYS A 4 36.36 10.37 -17.71
CA LYS A 4 35.83 9.28 -16.91
C LYS A 4 34.95 8.45 -17.84
N CYS A 5 35.50 7.35 -18.35
CA CYS A 5 34.71 6.33 -19.01
C CYS A 5 33.83 5.69 -17.94
N ILE A 6 32.56 6.11 -17.87
CA ILE A 6 31.55 5.35 -17.13
C ILE A 6 31.34 4.11 -17.98
N ILE A 7 31.91 2.97 -17.56
CA ILE A 7 31.58 1.67 -18.12
C ILE A 7 30.13 1.40 -17.70
N SER A 8 29.16 1.92 -18.45
CA SER A 8 27.83 1.34 -18.45
C SER A 8 28.01 -0.05 -19.04
N TYR A 9 27.91 -1.09 -18.22
CA TYR A 9 27.90 -2.48 -18.67
C TYR A 9 26.75 -2.63 -19.67
N LEU A 10 27.07 -2.47 -20.95
CA LEU A 10 26.23 -2.85 -22.08
C LEU A 10 26.05 -4.36 -21.95
N SER A 11 24.84 -4.79 -21.59
CA SER A 11 24.31 -6.16 -21.57
C SER A 11 25.36 -7.28 -21.61
N SER A 12 25.37 -8.14 -20.60
CA SER A 12 26.26 -9.32 -20.51
C SER A 12 26.04 -10.37 -21.61
N GLY A 13 25.10 -10.15 -22.54
CA GLY A 13 24.69 -11.10 -23.58
C GLY A 13 23.79 -12.22 -23.05
N ASN A 14 23.67 -12.38 -21.73
CA ASN A 14 22.73 -13.30 -21.08
C ASN A 14 21.60 -12.50 -20.40
N PRO A 15 20.36 -12.56 -20.92
CA PRO A 15 19.23 -11.84 -20.36
C PRO A 15 18.92 -12.17 -18.90
N CYS A 16 19.14 -13.42 -18.46
CA CYS A 16 18.94 -13.83 -17.06
C CYS A 16 20.00 -13.19 -16.14
N LEU A 17 21.24 -13.09 -16.60
CA LEU A 17 22.31 -12.44 -15.85
C LEU A 17 22.10 -10.93 -15.79
N ASP A 18 21.65 -10.34 -16.90
CA ASP A 18 21.27 -8.93 -16.94
C ASP A 18 20.11 -8.63 -16.00
N PHE A 19 19.11 -9.51 -15.94
CA PHE A 19 18.03 -9.43 -14.95
C PHE A 19 18.59 -9.48 -13.52
N PHE A 20 19.52 -10.39 -13.25
CA PHE A 20 20.12 -10.54 -11.93
C PHE A 20 20.94 -9.32 -11.50
N PHE A 21 21.60 -8.58 -12.39
CA PHE A 21 22.37 -7.39 -11.96
C PHE A 21 21.59 -6.09 -12.03
N HIS A 22 20.74 -5.92 -13.04
CA HIS A 22 20.11 -4.63 -13.32
C HIS A 22 18.75 -4.43 -12.68
N VAL A 23 18.06 -5.51 -12.24
CA VAL A 23 16.82 -5.37 -11.47
C VAL A 23 17.18 -5.09 -10.02
N VAL A 24 17.08 -3.84 -9.62
CA VAL A 24 17.35 -3.31 -8.27
C VAL A 24 16.10 -2.65 -7.70
N PRO A 25 16.03 -2.40 -6.37
CA PRO A 25 15.02 -1.52 -5.81
C PRO A 25 14.98 -0.20 -6.60
N ASP A 26 13.78 0.28 -6.92
CA ASP A 26 13.50 1.45 -7.77
C ASP A 26 13.64 1.26 -9.30
N THR A 27 13.85 0.02 -9.78
CA THR A 27 13.72 -0.27 -11.22
C THR A 27 12.30 0.06 -11.69
N PRO A 28 12.10 0.87 -12.75
CA PRO A 28 10.79 1.14 -13.30
C PRO A 28 10.09 -0.14 -13.76
N LYS A 29 8.77 -0.18 -13.59
CA LYS A 29 7.93 -1.35 -13.94
C LYS A 29 8.19 -1.83 -15.37
N GLU A 30 8.19 -0.91 -16.32
CA GLU A 30 8.33 -1.21 -17.75
C GLU A 30 9.69 -1.85 -18.05
N SER A 31 10.77 -1.34 -17.43
CA SER A 31 12.12 -1.88 -17.57
C SER A 31 12.24 -3.28 -16.97
N LEU A 32 11.59 -3.51 -15.82
CA LEU A 32 11.53 -4.82 -15.19
C LEU A 32 10.78 -5.82 -16.08
N GLU A 33 9.62 -5.46 -16.60
CA GLU A 33 8.81 -6.32 -17.50
C GLU A 33 9.54 -6.65 -18.81
N GLN A 34 10.24 -5.68 -19.41
CA GLN A 34 11.07 -5.92 -20.60
C GLN A 34 12.18 -6.94 -20.34
N ARG A 35 12.84 -6.83 -19.18
CA ARG A 35 13.88 -7.79 -18.77
C ARG A 35 13.29 -9.16 -18.44
N LEU A 36 12.08 -9.23 -17.88
CA LEU A 36 11.37 -10.49 -17.68
C LEU A 36 11.07 -11.18 -19.01
N HIS A 37 10.55 -10.45 -20.00
CA HIS A 37 10.31 -11.02 -21.33
C HIS A 37 11.60 -11.59 -21.94
N ALA A 38 12.69 -10.83 -21.91
CA ALA A 38 13.97 -11.28 -22.46
C ALA A 38 14.54 -12.50 -21.70
N ALA A 39 14.52 -12.47 -20.37
CA ALA A 39 14.99 -13.57 -19.54
C ALA A 39 14.13 -14.83 -19.71
N TRP A 40 12.80 -14.68 -19.77
CA TRP A 40 11.87 -15.79 -19.91
C TRP A 40 12.02 -16.51 -21.23
N ASN A 41 12.14 -15.75 -22.33
CA ASN A 41 12.35 -16.31 -23.67
C ASN A 41 13.72 -17.00 -23.79
N HIS A 42 14.70 -16.63 -22.97
CA HIS A 42 16.01 -17.26 -22.92
C HIS A 42 15.99 -18.54 -22.07
N ASP A 43 15.53 -18.45 -20.83
CA ASP A 43 15.38 -19.58 -19.91
C ASP A 43 14.29 -19.27 -18.86
N ALA A 44 13.12 -19.89 -19.06
CA ALA A 44 11.97 -19.74 -18.17
C ALA A 44 12.25 -20.26 -16.75
N LEU A 45 12.98 -21.36 -16.59
CA LEU A 45 13.26 -21.95 -15.29
C LEU A 45 14.19 -21.06 -14.47
N THR A 46 15.25 -20.56 -15.09
CA THR A 46 16.16 -19.61 -14.44
C THR A 46 15.43 -18.30 -14.12
N THR A 47 14.55 -17.85 -15.00
CA THR A 47 13.72 -16.66 -14.74
C THR A 47 12.81 -16.85 -13.52
N LEU A 48 12.16 -18.01 -13.37
CA LEU A 48 11.37 -18.32 -12.16
C LEU A 48 12.23 -18.26 -10.88
N LYS A 49 13.43 -18.84 -10.90
CA LYS A 49 14.37 -18.77 -9.77
C LYS A 49 14.77 -17.32 -9.47
N LEU A 50 14.96 -16.49 -10.49
CA LEU A 50 15.28 -15.07 -10.33
C LEU A 50 14.09 -14.27 -9.76
N ILE A 51 12.86 -14.60 -10.14
CA ILE A 51 11.65 -14.01 -9.53
C ILE A 51 11.58 -14.38 -8.04
N CYS A 52 11.82 -15.64 -7.67
CA CYS A 52 11.96 -16.04 -6.27
C CYS A 52 13.06 -15.22 -5.57
N ASN A 53 14.22 -15.09 -6.22
CA ASN A 53 15.38 -14.34 -5.73
C ASN A 53 15.06 -12.87 -5.41
N LEU A 54 14.16 -12.21 -6.16
CA LEU A 54 13.71 -10.87 -5.82
C LEU A 54 13.12 -10.84 -4.41
N ARG A 55 12.34 -11.86 -4.04
CA ARG A 55 11.61 -11.86 -2.78
C ARG A 55 12.43 -12.27 -1.57
N GLY A 56 13.50 -13.06 -1.74
CA GLY A 56 14.27 -13.63 -0.63
C GLY A 56 14.81 -12.57 0.35
N VAL A 57 14.60 -12.78 1.65
CA VAL A 57 14.96 -11.81 2.71
C VAL A 57 15.96 -12.33 3.73
N ARG A 58 16.17 -13.66 3.82
CA ARG A 58 17.04 -14.28 4.83
C ARG A 58 18.47 -14.50 4.32
N GLY A 59 19.04 -13.48 3.66
CA GLY A 59 20.33 -13.60 2.97
C GLY A 59 20.29 -14.46 1.71
N THR A 60 19.11 -14.93 1.31
CA THR A 60 18.90 -15.78 0.14
C THR A 60 18.65 -14.99 -1.14
N GLY A 61 18.34 -13.69 -1.05
CA GLY A 61 18.00 -12.89 -2.22
C GLY A 61 18.01 -11.38 -1.99
N LYS A 62 17.37 -10.65 -2.89
CA LYS A 62 17.49 -9.18 -3.00
C LYS A 62 16.57 -8.38 -2.09
N SER A 63 15.63 -9.03 -1.39
CA SER A 63 14.62 -8.37 -0.55
C SER A 63 13.78 -7.30 -1.28
N ASP A 64 13.69 -7.35 -2.60
CA ASP A 64 12.90 -6.45 -3.42
C ASP A 64 11.43 -6.91 -3.50
N LYS A 65 10.66 -6.46 -2.52
CA LYS A 65 9.24 -6.80 -2.38
C LYS A 65 8.38 -6.28 -3.54
N GLU A 66 8.59 -5.05 -3.99
CA GLU A 66 7.73 -4.46 -5.03
C GLU A 66 8.15 -4.94 -6.43
N GLY A 67 9.44 -5.16 -6.68
CA GLY A 67 9.91 -5.85 -7.88
C GLY A 67 9.36 -7.28 -7.96
N PHE A 68 9.32 -8.01 -6.85
CA PHE A 68 8.67 -9.32 -6.79
C PHE A 68 7.19 -9.27 -7.19
N TYR A 69 6.38 -8.37 -6.61
CA TYR A 69 4.96 -8.31 -6.99
C TYR A 69 4.76 -7.90 -8.45
N THR A 70 5.61 -7.02 -8.96
CA THR A 70 5.59 -6.65 -10.38
C THR A 70 5.85 -7.87 -11.24
N ALA A 71 6.88 -8.66 -10.93
CA ALA A 71 7.20 -9.88 -11.66
C ALA A 71 6.14 -10.97 -11.52
N ALA A 72 5.56 -11.15 -10.33
CA ALA A 72 4.49 -12.12 -10.11
C ALA A 72 3.19 -11.74 -10.84
N LEU A 73 2.86 -10.45 -10.92
CA LEU A 73 1.73 -9.96 -11.70
C LEU A 73 1.97 -10.10 -13.21
N TRP A 74 3.20 -9.85 -13.66
CA TRP A 74 3.60 -10.14 -15.04
C TRP A 74 3.44 -11.64 -15.35
N LEU A 75 3.92 -12.52 -14.47
CA LEU A 75 3.80 -13.97 -14.64
C LEU A 75 2.34 -14.41 -14.65
N HIS A 76 1.48 -13.80 -13.82
CA HIS A 76 0.03 -14.04 -13.86
C HIS A 76 -0.59 -13.66 -15.20
N GLY A 77 -0.16 -12.55 -15.80
CA GLY A 77 -0.70 -12.06 -17.08
C GLY A 77 -0.29 -12.88 -18.31
N TYR A 78 0.92 -13.45 -18.31
CA TYR A 78 1.46 -14.19 -19.47
C TYR A 78 1.51 -15.71 -19.28
N HIS A 79 1.74 -16.18 -18.05
CA HIS A 79 1.98 -17.59 -17.73
C HIS A 79 1.28 -18.03 -16.42
N PRO A 80 -0.07 -17.92 -16.32
CA PRO A 80 -0.81 -18.14 -15.08
C PRO A 80 -0.65 -19.56 -14.51
N ASN A 81 -0.58 -20.58 -15.37
CA ASN A 81 -0.37 -21.96 -14.94
C ASN A 81 0.99 -22.16 -14.26
N ASN A 82 2.05 -21.53 -14.78
CA ASN A 82 3.37 -21.61 -14.18
C ASN A 82 3.42 -20.91 -12.83
N LEU A 83 2.74 -19.77 -12.70
CA LEU A 83 2.59 -19.11 -11.39
C LEU A 83 1.87 -20.03 -10.40
N ALA A 84 0.75 -20.64 -10.79
CA ALA A 84 -0.05 -21.52 -9.93
C ALA A 84 0.73 -22.76 -9.48
N CYS A 85 1.41 -23.46 -10.41
CA CYS A 85 2.19 -24.65 -10.09
C CYS A 85 3.42 -24.37 -9.22
N ASN A 86 3.96 -23.15 -9.24
CA ASN A 86 5.16 -22.77 -8.50
C ASN A 86 4.86 -21.96 -7.23
N LEU A 87 3.59 -21.86 -6.80
CA LEU A 87 3.23 -21.12 -5.59
C LEU A 87 4.04 -21.57 -4.39
N GLU A 88 4.10 -22.88 -4.11
CA GLU A 88 4.84 -23.40 -2.96
C GLU A 88 6.31 -22.92 -2.92
N SER A 89 7.01 -23.00 -4.04
CA SER A 89 8.39 -22.53 -4.17
C SER A 89 8.51 -21.03 -3.91
N LEU A 90 7.56 -20.23 -4.41
CA LEU A 90 7.50 -18.78 -4.18
C LEU A 90 7.25 -18.46 -2.69
N SER A 91 6.43 -19.23 -1.98
CA SER A 91 6.26 -19.04 -0.52
C SER A 91 7.48 -19.41 0.29
N ASN A 92 8.13 -20.53 -0.07
CA ASN A 92 9.26 -21.06 0.68
C ASN A 92 10.45 -20.11 0.61
N PHE A 93 10.68 -19.53 -0.57
CA PHE A 93 11.75 -18.55 -0.76
C PHE A 93 11.39 -17.16 -0.23
N GLY A 94 10.13 -16.76 -0.39
CA GLY A 94 9.59 -15.49 0.07
C GLY A 94 8.86 -15.58 1.41
N TYR A 95 7.60 -15.15 1.44
CA TYR A 95 6.72 -15.31 2.59
C TYR A 95 5.34 -15.77 2.14
N PHE A 96 4.73 -16.63 2.95
CA PHE A 96 3.34 -17.05 2.75
C PHE A 96 2.34 -15.88 2.65
N LYS A 97 2.57 -14.78 3.41
CA LYS A 97 1.73 -13.56 3.36
C LYS A 97 1.74 -12.86 2.01
N ASP A 98 2.65 -13.21 1.11
CA ASP A 98 2.74 -12.60 -0.20
C ASP A 98 1.61 -13.09 -1.12
N PHE A 99 1.05 -14.27 -0.91
CA PHE A 99 -0.07 -14.79 -1.70
C PHE A 99 -1.37 -13.98 -1.54
N PRO A 100 -1.89 -13.74 -0.31
CA PRO A 100 -3.09 -12.94 -0.18
C PRO A 100 -2.89 -11.50 -0.70
N GLU A 101 -1.68 -10.94 -0.61
CA GLU A 101 -1.36 -9.64 -1.20
C GLU A 101 -1.34 -9.69 -2.74
N LEU A 102 -0.76 -10.75 -3.34
CA LEU A 102 -0.75 -10.96 -4.78
C LEU A 102 -2.18 -11.09 -5.33
N LEU A 103 -3.01 -11.92 -4.70
CA LEU A 103 -4.43 -12.09 -5.06
C LEU A 103 -5.20 -10.76 -4.94
N TYR A 104 -4.94 -9.99 -3.89
CA TYR A 104 -5.54 -8.68 -3.72
C TYR A 104 -5.16 -7.72 -4.86
N ARG A 105 -3.89 -7.70 -5.27
CA ARG A 105 -3.41 -6.89 -6.40
C ARG A 105 -3.96 -7.35 -7.76
N ILE A 106 -4.16 -8.65 -7.96
CA ILE A 106 -4.83 -9.18 -9.17
C ILE A 106 -6.27 -8.65 -9.26
N LEU A 107 -6.99 -8.57 -8.13
CA LEU A 107 -8.40 -8.14 -8.10
C LEU A 107 -8.60 -6.62 -8.11
N GLN A 108 -7.73 -5.87 -7.44
CA GLN A 108 -7.88 -4.42 -7.24
C GLN A 108 -6.90 -3.58 -8.07
N GLY A 109 -5.92 -4.20 -8.72
CA GLY A 109 -4.87 -3.56 -9.48
C GLY A 109 -3.53 -3.47 -8.71
N SER A 110 -2.44 -3.37 -9.47
CA SER A 110 -1.06 -3.34 -8.96
C SER A 110 -0.79 -2.16 -8.01
N GLU A 111 -1.42 -1.01 -8.27
CA GLU A 111 -1.22 0.24 -7.53
C GLU A 111 -2.12 0.39 -6.29
N SER A 112 -3.04 -0.54 -6.07
CA SER A 112 -4.05 -0.47 -4.99
C SER A 112 -3.43 -0.20 -3.61
N ARG A 113 -2.32 -0.88 -3.29
CA ARG A 113 -1.55 -0.73 -2.05
C ARG A 113 -0.92 0.66 -1.91
N ARG A 114 -0.38 1.20 -3.01
CA ARG A 114 0.24 2.53 -3.10
C ARG A 114 -0.80 3.63 -2.88
N ILE A 115 -1.94 3.52 -3.56
CA ILE A 115 -3.08 4.44 -3.40
C ILE A 115 -3.60 4.41 -1.96
N GLN A 116 -3.77 3.22 -1.37
CA GLN A 116 -4.25 3.10 0.01
C GLN A 116 -3.26 3.70 1.01
N PHE A 117 -1.95 3.53 0.79
CA PHE A 117 -0.92 4.14 1.62
C PHE A 117 -0.93 5.67 1.55
N GLN A 118 -1.04 6.25 0.35
CA GLN A 118 -1.17 7.69 0.15
C GLN A 118 -2.43 8.25 0.85
N ARG A 119 -3.58 7.57 0.72
CA ARG A 119 -4.82 7.94 1.42
C ARG A 119 -4.65 7.94 2.94
N LYS A 120 -4.03 6.91 3.52
CA LYS A 120 -3.75 6.84 4.96
C LYS A 120 -2.82 7.97 5.43
N ARG A 121 -1.77 8.30 4.66
CA ARG A 121 -0.88 9.43 4.97
C ARG A 121 -1.59 10.79 4.88
N GLY A 122 -2.51 10.97 3.94
CA GLY A 122 -3.33 12.18 3.86
C GLY A 122 -4.20 12.36 5.11
N LEU A 123 -4.84 11.28 5.57
CA LEU A 123 -5.70 11.28 6.76
C LEU A 123 -4.91 11.53 8.06
N SER A 124 -3.69 11.00 8.18
CA SER A 124 -2.86 11.23 9.38
C SER A 124 -2.37 12.68 9.50
N ARG A 125 -2.09 13.35 8.37
CA ARG A 125 -1.73 14.78 8.35
C ARG A 125 -2.87 15.69 8.82
N GLY A 126 -4.13 15.30 8.60
CA GLY A 126 -5.30 16.03 9.10
C GLY A 126 -5.51 15.91 10.61
N ARG A 127 -5.18 14.77 11.22
CA ARG A 127 -5.30 14.55 12.68
C ARG A 127 -4.20 15.26 13.49
N GLY A 128 -3.03 15.50 12.92
CA GLY A 128 -1.90 16.17 13.59
C GLY A 128 -2.10 17.66 13.87
N ARG A 129 -2.96 18.36 13.11
CA ARG A 129 -3.24 19.79 13.34
C ARG A 129 -4.17 20.08 14.52
N ALA A 130 -4.87 19.07 15.05
CA ALA A 130 -5.74 19.22 16.21
C ALA A 130 -5.00 19.17 17.57
N ARG A 131 -3.68 18.90 17.56
CA ARG A 131 -2.83 18.84 18.76
C ARG A 131 -1.80 19.98 18.85
N ASP A 132 -2.02 21.08 18.14
CA ASP A 132 -1.26 22.29 18.44
C ASP A 132 -1.85 22.96 19.69
N THR A 133 -1.52 22.39 20.85
CA THR A 133 -1.76 22.99 22.17
C THR A 133 -0.85 24.21 22.42
N SER A 134 0.08 24.54 21.51
CA SER A 134 0.93 25.73 21.67
C SER A 134 0.22 27.05 21.38
N ARG A 135 -0.98 27.02 20.77
CA ARG A 135 -1.82 28.23 20.60
C ARG A 135 -2.77 28.54 21.76
N PHE A 136 -2.83 27.69 22.79
CA PHE A 136 -3.62 27.96 23.99
C PHE A 136 -2.83 28.70 25.08
N SER A 137 -1.49 28.77 24.97
CA SER A 137 -0.64 29.42 25.98
C SER A 137 -0.49 30.93 25.81
N SER A 138 -0.76 31.51 24.64
CA SER A 138 -0.53 32.95 24.39
C SER A 138 -1.77 33.85 24.47
N ARG A 139 -2.93 33.34 24.92
CA ARG A 139 -4.15 34.16 25.11
C ARG A 139 -4.62 34.30 26.56
N ILE A 140 -3.88 33.77 27.54
CA ILE A 140 -4.22 33.91 28.97
C ILE A 140 -3.56 35.16 29.60
N PHE A 141 -2.53 35.73 28.97
CA PHE A 141 -1.95 37.01 29.38
C PHE A 141 -2.25 38.11 28.35
N GLY A 142 -3.53 38.47 28.30
CA GLY A 142 -4.03 39.62 27.55
C GLY A 142 -5.06 40.36 28.41
N ILE A 143 -4.59 41.00 29.47
CA ILE A 143 -5.33 42.04 30.17
C ILE A 143 -5.58 43.15 29.14
N GLY A 144 -6.81 43.26 28.64
CA GLY A 144 -7.18 44.32 27.70
C GLY A 144 -8.22 43.91 26.66
N GLY A 145 -9.46 43.72 27.08
CA GLY A 145 -10.58 43.47 26.17
C GLY A 145 -11.91 43.71 26.85
N ARG A 146 -12.44 44.92 26.67
CA ARG A 146 -13.75 45.41 27.15
C ARG A 146 -14.85 44.34 27.04
N GLY A 147 -15.66 44.27 28.10
CA GLY A 147 -16.76 43.32 28.29
C GLY A 147 -17.60 43.09 27.03
N GLY A 148 -17.40 41.94 26.40
CA GLY A 148 -18.38 41.37 25.49
C GLY A 148 -19.57 40.91 26.32
N ARG A 149 -20.68 41.65 26.26
CA ARG A 149 -21.98 41.20 26.79
C ARG A 149 -22.22 39.78 26.28
N PHE A 150 -22.13 38.78 27.15
CA PHE A 150 -22.64 37.45 26.85
C PHE A 150 -24.11 37.66 26.48
N THR A 151 -24.45 37.52 25.20
CA THR A 151 -25.84 37.70 24.78
C THR A 151 -26.70 36.70 25.55
N ARG A 152 -27.93 37.08 25.91
CA ARG A 152 -28.88 36.17 26.57
C ARG A 152 -28.96 34.83 25.82
N GLN A 153 -28.86 34.89 24.49
CA GLN A 153 -28.76 33.73 23.61
C GLN A 153 -27.55 32.82 23.86
N ALA A 154 -26.35 33.39 24.08
CA ALA A 154 -25.14 32.62 24.36
C ALA A 154 -25.17 31.96 25.74
N ALA A 155 -25.72 32.64 26.76
CA ALA A 155 -25.91 32.07 28.09
C ALA A 155 -26.94 30.92 28.08
N ILE A 156 -28.06 31.10 27.38
CA ILE A 156 -29.07 30.05 27.20
C ILE A 156 -28.48 28.82 26.47
N ARG A 157 -27.63 29.03 25.46
CA ARG A 157 -26.92 27.94 24.76
C ARG A 157 -25.92 27.20 25.66
N ALA A 158 -25.21 27.92 26.54
CA ALA A 158 -24.29 27.31 27.48
C ALA A 158 -25.00 26.47 28.55
N LEU A 159 -26.15 26.94 29.05
CA LEU A 159 -27.00 26.18 29.99
C LEU A 159 -27.62 24.93 29.36
N ARG A 160 -27.90 24.97 28.05
CA ARG A 160 -28.39 23.82 27.27
C ARG A 160 -27.26 22.94 26.71
N ALA A 161 -26.01 23.28 26.95
CA ALA A 161 -24.89 22.52 26.43
C ALA A 161 -24.83 21.16 27.14
N PRO A 162 -24.63 20.05 26.41
CA PRO A 162 -24.59 18.74 27.01
C PRO A 162 -23.46 18.65 28.03
N THR A 163 -23.71 17.93 29.12
CA THR A 163 -22.70 17.66 30.16
C THR A 163 -21.52 16.90 29.56
N ARG A 164 -20.37 16.91 30.24
CA ARG A 164 -19.17 16.18 29.77
C ARG A 164 -19.48 14.70 29.50
N GLU A 165 -20.23 14.06 30.39
CA GLU A 165 -20.68 12.67 30.26
C GLU A 165 -21.58 12.47 29.05
N GLN A 166 -22.55 13.37 28.82
CA GLN A 166 -23.41 13.33 27.64
C GLN A 166 -22.61 13.50 26.34
N ARG A 167 -21.56 14.35 26.33
CA ARG A 167 -20.66 14.48 25.17
C ARG A 167 -19.86 13.21 24.92
N ILE A 168 -19.34 12.57 25.97
CA ILE A 168 -18.60 11.31 25.87
C ILE A 168 -19.53 10.21 25.32
N ALA A 169 -20.71 10.03 25.92
CA ALA A 169 -21.69 9.04 25.49
C ALA A 169 -22.14 9.26 24.03
N ASN A 170 -22.37 10.51 23.62
CA ASN A 170 -22.69 10.82 22.22
C ASN A 170 -21.54 10.49 21.27
N THR A 171 -20.29 10.78 21.67
CA THR A 171 -19.10 10.45 20.87
C THR A 171 -18.94 8.94 20.74
N GLU A 172 -19.15 8.19 21.83
CA GLU A 172 -19.10 6.72 21.82
C GLU A 172 -20.18 6.12 20.92
N LYS A 173 -21.41 6.63 20.97
CA LYS A 173 -22.49 6.21 20.07
C LYS A 173 -22.14 6.45 18.60
N ILE A 174 -21.59 7.62 18.27
CA ILE A 174 -21.12 7.93 16.90
C ILE A 174 -20.02 6.95 16.48
N ASN A 175 -19.02 6.73 17.35
CA ASN A 175 -17.92 5.81 17.07
C ASN A 175 -18.42 4.36 16.88
N GLN A 176 -19.38 3.92 17.68
CA GLN A 176 -20.01 2.60 17.54
C GLN A 176 -20.77 2.47 16.22
N ALA A 177 -21.57 3.48 15.85
CA ALA A 177 -22.28 3.51 14.58
C ALA A 177 -21.31 3.52 13.38
N GLU A 178 -20.24 4.30 13.43
CA GLU A 178 -19.20 4.34 12.40
C GLU A 178 -18.49 2.99 12.30
N LYS A 179 -18.15 2.35 13.42
CA LYS A 179 -17.54 1.01 13.47
C LYS A 179 -18.46 -0.05 12.87
N ALA A 180 -19.76 -0.01 13.17
CA ALA A 180 -20.75 -0.92 12.61
C ALA A 180 -20.87 -0.73 11.09
N LYS A 181 -20.99 0.53 10.62
CA LYS A 181 -21.03 0.88 9.20
C LYS A 181 -19.76 0.41 8.47
N ALA A 182 -18.57 0.63 9.05
CA ALA A 182 -17.31 0.16 8.49
C ALA A 182 -17.23 -1.38 8.43
N SER A 183 -17.77 -2.09 9.40
CA SER A 183 -17.86 -3.56 9.39
C SER A 183 -18.73 -4.06 8.23
N LEU A 184 -19.92 -3.46 8.04
CA LEU A 184 -20.81 -3.79 6.92
C LEU A 184 -20.13 -3.53 5.58
N TYR A 185 -19.48 -2.37 5.40
CA TYR A 185 -18.75 -2.07 4.17
C TYR A 185 -17.67 -3.10 3.85
N ARG A 186 -16.89 -3.56 4.85
CA ARG A 186 -15.88 -4.61 4.64
C ARG A 186 -16.50 -5.92 4.17
N LYS A 187 -17.66 -6.31 4.72
CA LYS A 187 -18.39 -7.52 4.29
C LYS A 187 -18.85 -7.38 2.84
N ILE A 188 -19.45 -6.24 2.49
CA ILE A 188 -19.91 -5.95 1.12
C ILE A 188 -18.73 -5.95 0.15
N GLU A 189 -17.61 -5.31 0.50
CA GLU A 189 -16.40 -5.27 -0.32
C GLU A 189 -15.84 -6.69 -0.53
N LYS A 190 -15.80 -7.52 0.53
CA LYS A 190 -15.36 -8.92 0.42
C LYS A 190 -16.24 -9.72 -0.54
N ILE A 191 -17.57 -9.57 -0.45
CA ILE A 191 -18.51 -10.22 -1.37
C ILE A 191 -18.29 -9.74 -2.80
N SER A 192 -18.11 -8.42 -2.99
CA SER A 192 -17.82 -7.82 -4.30
C SER A 192 -16.53 -8.37 -4.91
N LEU A 193 -15.45 -8.48 -4.12
CA LEU A 193 -14.19 -9.07 -4.57
C LEU A 193 -14.33 -10.54 -4.96
N GLY A 194 -15.10 -11.32 -4.18
CA GLY A 194 -15.42 -12.70 -4.53
C GLY A 194 -16.17 -12.80 -5.86
N LYS A 195 -17.18 -11.95 -6.08
CA LYS A 195 -17.91 -11.89 -7.36
C LYS A 195 -16.99 -11.52 -8.53
N LYS A 196 -16.13 -10.50 -8.38
CA LYS A 196 -15.15 -10.12 -9.41
C LYS A 196 -14.21 -11.27 -9.75
N SER A 197 -13.69 -11.97 -8.74
CA SER A 197 -12.82 -13.13 -8.93
C SER A 197 -13.52 -14.25 -9.69
N PHE A 198 -14.75 -14.58 -9.28
CA PHE A 198 -15.56 -15.58 -9.94
C PHE A 198 -15.78 -15.22 -11.41
N THR A 199 -16.26 -14.01 -11.69
CA THR A 199 -16.51 -13.57 -13.07
C THR A 199 -15.26 -13.64 -13.95
N ARG A 200 -14.08 -13.26 -13.41
CA ARG A 200 -12.83 -13.27 -14.17
C ARG A 200 -12.40 -14.67 -14.60
N TYR A 201 -12.44 -15.64 -13.70
CA TYR A 201 -11.93 -17.00 -13.95
C TYR A 201 -13.01 -18.01 -14.36
N SER A 202 -14.28 -17.59 -14.43
CA SER A 202 -15.34 -18.46 -14.98
C SER A 202 -15.30 -18.55 -16.51
N GLN A 203 -14.43 -17.77 -17.15
CA GLN A 203 -14.30 -17.67 -18.61
C GLN A 203 -12.95 -18.21 -19.12
N ASP A 204 -12.04 -18.55 -18.20
CA ASP A 204 -10.73 -19.16 -18.47
C ASP A 204 -10.85 -20.69 -18.41
#